data_AF-A0A967I8S7-F1
#
_entry.id   AF-A0A967I8S7-F1
#
_cell.length_a   1.000
_cell.length_b   1.000
_cell.length_c   1.000
_cell.angle_alpha   90.00
_cell.angle_beta   90.00
_cell.angle_gamma   90.00
#
_symmetry.space_group_name_H-M   'P 1'
#
loop_
_entity.id
_entity.type
_entity.pdbx_description
1 polymer ?
#
loop_
_entity_poly.entity_id
_entity_poly.type
_entity_poly.pdbx_seq_one_letter_code
_entity_poly.pdbx_strand_id
1 'polypeptide(L)'
;MKCMTNIVTAVAVSLLPVWGFSAAGAAVETEAKQAIVVDYDTGNVLFAKNADERVGPASMAKMMTIHLLFERIKDGRVSLEE
;
A
#
# COMPACT_ATOMS: atom_id res chain seq x y z
N MET A 1 -28.05 34.30 39.95
CA MET A 1 -28.73 33.61 38.82
C MET A 1 -27.87 33.54 37.55
N LYS A 2 -27.16 34.61 37.15
CA LYS A 2 -26.27 34.62 35.95
C LYS A 2 -25.08 33.64 35.99
N CYS A 3 -24.55 33.33 37.18
CA CYS A 3 -23.42 32.40 37.34
C CYS A 3 -23.83 30.93 37.13
N MET A 4 -25.08 30.58 37.42
CA MET A 4 -25.60 29.21 37.26
C MET A 4 -25.95 28.89 35.80
N THR A 5 -26.36 29.90 35.03
CA THR A 5 -26.60 29.76 33.58
C THR A 5 -25.32 29.48 32.79
N ASN A 6 -24.19 30.12 33.13
CA ASN A 6 -22.90 29.90 32.44
C ASN A 6 -22.28 28.52 32.70
N ILE A 7 -22.54 27.91 33.86
CA ILE A 7 -22.06 26.56 34.18
C ILE A 7 -22.83 25.51 33.37
N VAL A 8 -24.15 25.70 33.19
CA VAL A 8 -24.98 24.78 32.40
C VAL A 8 -24.62 24.83 30.90
N THR A 9 -24.30 26.02 30.36
CA THR A 9 -23.82 26.14 28.97
C THR A 9 -22.41 25.58 28.78
N ALA A 10 -21.51 25.69 29.77
CA ALA A 10 -20.17 25.10 29.69
C ALA A 10 -20.20 23.56 29.65
N VAL A 11 -21.10 22.94 30.43
CA VAL A 11 -21.30 21.48 30.44
C VAL A 11 -21.95 20.99 29.13
N ALA A 12 -22.88 21.77 28.55
CA ALA A 12 -23.51 21.41 27.29
C ALA A 12 -22.55 21.42 26.08
N VAL A 13 -21.53 22.29 26.08
CA VAL A 13 -20.51 22.34 25.01
C VAL A 13 -19.53 21.17 25.09
N SER A 14 -19.28 20.62 26.29
CA SER A 14 -18.39 19.46 26.49
C SER A 14 -18.96 18.11 26.04
N LEU A 15 -20.25 18.05 25.67
CA LEU A 15 -20.94 16.84 25.24
C LEU A 15 -21.20 16.78 23.72
N LEU A 16 -20.66 17.72 22.95
CA LEU A 16 -20.71 17.60 21.49
C LEU A 16 -19.86 16.39 21.08
N PRO A 17 -20.45 15.37 20.44
CA PRO A 17 -19.66 14.29 19.87
C PRO A 17 -18.75 14.94 18.83
N VAL A 18 -17.43 14.89 19.07
CA VAL A 18 -16.44 15.17 18.05
C VAL A 18 -16.64 14.11 16.99
N TRP A 19 -17.42 14.45 15.96
CA TRP A 19 -17.54 13.65 14.76
C TRP A 19 -16.17 13.73 14.12
N GLY A 20 -15.34 12.72 14.41
CA GLY A 20 -14.01 12.60 13.86
C GLY A 20 -14.12 12.70 12.34
N PHE A 21 -13.44 13.70 11.77
CA PHE A 21 -13.27 13.80 10.33
C PHE A 21 -12.40 12.62 9.91
N SER A 22 -13.02 11.52 9.51
CA SER A 22 -12.30 10.40 8.91
C SER A 22 -11.87 10.86 7.52
N ALA A 23 -10.60 11.25 7.40
CA ALA A 23 -9.96 11.43 6.10
C ALA A 23 -9.91 10.06 5.43
N ALA A 24 -10.94 9.73 4.66
CA ALA A 24 -10.89 8.62 3.73
C ALA A 24 -9.75 8.94 2.75
N GLY A 25 -8.61 8.25 2.92
CA GLY A 25 -7.48 8.37 2.00
C GLY A 25 -7.97 8.10 0.59
N ALA A 26 -7.57 8.95 -0.36
CA ALA A 26 -7.95 8.80 -1.76
C ALA A 26 -7.59 7.38 -2.23
N ALA A 27 -8.59 6.62 -2.68
CA ALA A 27 -8.36 5.32 -3.28
C ALA A 27 -7.52 5.51 -4.55
N VAL A 28 -6.42 4.76 -4.66
CA VAL A 28 -5.58 4.75 -5.85
C VAL A 28 -6.35 4.02 -6.95
N GLU A 29 -6.88 4.79 -7.89
CA GLU A 29 -7.58 4.24 -9.06
C GLU A 29 -6.60 4.04 -10.23
N THR A 30 -6.70 2.90 -10.90
CA THR A 30 -5.88 2.56 -12.06
C THR A 30 -6.71 1.81 -13.11
N GLU A 31 -6.45 2.10 -14.38
CA GLU A 31 -7.04 1.38 -15.51
C GLU A 31 -6.52 -0.07 -15.63
N ALA A 32 -5.41 -0.39 -14.97
CA ALA A 32 -4.83 -1.73 -14.99
C ALA A 32 -5.83 -2.78 -14.48
N LYS A 33 -5.89 -3.94 -15.16
CA LYS A 33 -6.74 -5.06 -14.75
C LYS A 33 -6.24 -5.71 -13.46
N GLN A 34 -4.91 -5.84 -13.34
CA GLN A 34 -4.19 -6.31 -12.17
C GLN A 34 -3.09 -5.32 -11.82
N ALA A 35 -2.86 -5.08 -10.53
CA ALA A 35 -1.79 -4.23 -10.04
C ALA A 35 -1.40 -4.62 -8.60
N ILE A 36 -0.12 -4.48 -8.28
CA ILE A 36 0.40 -4.62 -6.92
C ILE A 36 1.54 -3.62 -6.71
N VAL A 37 1.56 -2.98 -5.55
CA VAL A 37 2.66 -2.11 -5.11
C VAL A 37 3.10 -2.60 -3.73
N VAL A 38 4.39 -2.88 -3.62
CA VAL A 38 5.00 -3.42 -2.40
C VAL A 38 6.14 -2.50 -1.99
N ASP A 39 6.18 -2.13 -0.72
CA ASP A 39 7.34 -1.47 -0.13
C ASP A 39 8.53 -2.45 -0.07
N TYR A 40 9.68 -2.04 -0.61
CA TYR A 40 10.83 -2.95 -0.74
C TYR A 40 11.44 -3.33 0.61
N ASP A 41 11.56 -2.37 1.52
CA ASP A 41 12.27 -2.57 2.79
C ASP A 41 11.44 -3.41 3.78
N THR A 42 10.12 -3.19 3.82
CA THR A 42 9.23 -3.84 4.78
C THR A 42 8.43 -5.01 4.19
N GLY A 43 8.33 -5.10 2.87
CA GLY A 43 7.47 -6.06 2.19
C GLY A 43 5.97 -5.75 2.33
N ASN A 44 5.61 -4.58 2.87
CA ASN A 44 4.22 -4.19 3.03
C ASN A 44 3.56 -3.94 1.68
N VAL A 45 2.39 -4.55 1.47
CA VAL A 45 1.57 -4.28 0.28
C VAL A 45 0.86 -2.94 0.48
N LEU A 46 1.25 -1.94 -0.30
CA LEU A 46 0.68 -0.59 -0.26
C LEU A 46 -0.58 -0.48 -1.12
N PHE A 47 -0.67 -1.30 -2.17
CA PHE A 47 -1.81 -1.36 -3.07
C PHE A 47 -1.91 -2.73 -3.73
N ALA A 48 -3.12 -3.26 -3.88
CA ALA A 48 -3.38 -4.49 -4.61
C ALA A 48 -4.74 -4.43 -5.31
N LYS A 49 -4.76 -4.85 -6.58
CA LYS A 49 -5.96 -4.99 -7.41
C LYS A 49 -5.84 -6.29 -8.19
N ASN A 50 -6.69 -7.27 -7.88
CA ASN A 50 -6.67 -8.61 -8.52
C ASN A 50 -5.26 -9.25 -8.56
N ALA A 51 -4.45 -9.04 -7.52
CA ALA A 51 -3.02 -9.38 -7.55
C ALA A 51 -2.74 -10.90 -7.64
N ASP A 52 -3.64 -11.73 -7.10
CA ASP A 52 -3.49 -13.20 -7.10
C ASP A 52 -4.17 -13.89 -8.30
N GLU A 53 -4.74 -13.11 -9.23
CA GLU A 53 -5.36 -13.67 -10.44
C GLU A 53 -4.28 -14.23 -11.38
N ARG A 54 -4.49 -15.47 -11.85
CA ARG A 54 -3.55 -16.12 -12.76
C ARG A 54 -3.62 -15.50 -14.15
N VAL A 55 -2.52 -14.87 -14.57
CA VAL A 55 -2.37 -14.28 -15.90
C VAL A 55 -1.07 -14.73 -16.55
N GLY A 56 -1.03 -14.74 -17.89
CA GLY A 56 0.19 -15.03 -18.63
C GLY A 56 1.23 -13.91 -18.42
N PRO A 57 2.48 -14.22 -18.04
CA PRO A 57 3.48 -13.19 -17.70
C PRO A 57 4.05 -12.45 -18.93
N ALA A 58 3.82 -12.94 -20.15
CA ALA A 58 4.34 -12.39 -21.40
C ALA A 58 5.85 -12.03 -21.27
N SER A 59 6.23 -10.81 -21.65
CA SER A 59 7.62 -10.35 -21.54
C SER A 59 8.17 -10.32 -20.11
N MET A 60 7.34 -10.29 -19.06
CA MET A 60 7.81 -10.33 -17.66
C MET A 60 8.40 -11.68 -17.27
N ALA A 61 8.11 -12.75 -18.01
CA ALA A 61 8.74 -14.06 -17.79
C ALA A 61 10.29 -13.99 -17.83
N LYS A 62 10.84 -13.00 -18.56
CA LYS A 62 12.29 -12.74 -18.62
C LYS A 62 12.90 -12.43 -17.25
N MET A 63 12.12 -11.89 -16.29
CA MET A 63 12.62 -11.63 -14.94
C MET A 63 13.11 -12.92 -14.26
N MET A 64 12.41 -14.04 -14.47
CA MET A 64 12.85 -15.34 -13.98
C MET A 64 14.12 -15.82 -14.69
N THR A 65 14.20 -15.64 -16.00
CA THR A 65 15.41 -15.99 -16.78
C THR A 65 16.63 -15.22 -16.29
N ILE A 66 16.49 -13.91 -16.07
CA ILE A 66 17.55 -13.04 -15.55
C ILE A 66 17.92 -13.44 -14.11
N HIS A 67 16.94 -13.76 -13.27
CA HIS A 67 17.19 -14.23 -11.92
C HIS A 67 18.08 -15.49 -11.90
N LEU A 68 17.73 -16.50 -12.71
CA LEU A 68 18.51 -17.73 -12.85
C LEU A 68 19.90 -17.52 -13.46
N LEU A 69 20.05 -16.52 -14.35
CA LEU A 69 21.34 -16.15 -14.92
C LEU A 69 22.26 -15.57 -13.85
N PHE A 70 21.77 -14.61 -13.06
CA PHE A 70 22.56 -14.02 -11.98
C PHE A 70 22.87 -15.01 -10.86
N GLU A 71 21.98 -15.95 -10.58
CA GLU A 71 22.27 -17.09 -9.70
C GLU A 71 23.46 -17.91 -10.22
N ARG A 72 23.48 -18.23 -11.52
CA ARG A 72 24.60 -18.98 -12.13
C ARG A 72 25.92 -18.21 -12.17
N ILE A 73 25.87 -16.91 -12.41
CA ILE A 73 27.05 -16.04 -12.34
C ILE A 73 27.59 -16.03 -10.91
N LYS A 74 26.72 -15.87 -9.91
CA LYS A 74 27.09 -15.90 -8.49
C LYS A 74 27.71 -17.25 -8.10
N ASP A 75 27.21 -18.35 -8.66
CA ASP A 75 27.73 -19.70 -8.46
C ASP A 75 29.01 -20.00 -9.26
N GLY A 76 29.52 -19.05 -10.05
CA GLY A 76 30.71 -19.22 -10.88
C GLY A 76 30.54 -20.16 -12.08
N ARG A 77 29.29 -20.47 -12.46
CA ARG A 77 28.97 -21.39 -13.57
C ARG A 77 28.94 -20.70 -14.94
N VAL A 78 28.84 -19.38 -14.96
CA VAL A 78 28.75 -18.54 -16.16
C VAL A 78 29.56 -17.26 -15.91
N SER A 79 30.39 -16.85 -16.87
CA SER A 79 31.07 -15.54 -16.85
C SER A 79 30.20 -14.47 -17.51
N LEU A 80 30.32 -13.22 -17.05
CA LEU A 80 29.71 -12.07 -17.73
C LEU A 80 30.50 -11.61 -18.97
N GLU A 81 31.75 -12.07 -19.09
CA GLU A 81 32.73 -11.62 -20.08
C GLU A 81 32.96 -12.63 -21.21
N GLU A 82 32.34 -13.81 -21.12
CA GLU A 82 32.18 -14.75 -22.24
C GLU A 82 31.05 -14.31 -23.17
#